data_AF-A0A832JAC5-F1
#
_entry.id   AF-A0A832JAC5-F1
#
_cell.length_a   1.000
_cell.length_b   1.000
_cell.length_c   1.000
_cell.angle_alpha   90.00
_cell.angle_beta   90.00
_cell.angle_gamma   90.00
#
_symmetry.space_group_name_H-M   'P 1'
#
loop_
_entity.id
_entity.type
_entity.pdbx_description
1 polymer ?
#
loop_
_entity_poly.entity_id
_entity_poly.type
_entity_poly.pdbx_seq_one_letter_code
_entity_poly.pdbx_strand_id
1 'polypeptide(L)'
;MLARTFISIILFNTTIFALFYLIITIILRNTLLLLPLIVSIVAVWLVPYLYLDHKRRSKEAAIERNLPFIIVHMASLASSGLNLKEIIKIIADTEEYGEASKEFEKIIDYIDIGLSISDAIKLVAEETDSQYLKEFLEELLLALHSGQSIREFLEVSAESAIIHYKSQNEKFIQALKTFSDIYVGIVVTAPIILISVIIVLTSLAEKVFGLPIPLLTLLMVYVIVPVINLSMLIFISKLQPK
;
A
#
# COMPACT_ATOMS: atom_id res chain seq x y z
N MET A 1 21.39 -14.46 1.26
CA MET A 1 21.01 -14.54 2.69
C MET A 1 19.50 -14.75 2.89
N LEU A 2 18.64 -14.04 2.16
CA LEU A 2 17.17 -14.11 2.27
C LEU A 2 16.54 -15.50 2.02
N ALA A 3 17.07 -16.27 1.07
CA ALA A 3 16.56 -17.62 0.77
C ALA A 3 16.76 -18.61 1.95
N ARG A 4 17.85 -18.48 2.72
CA ARG A 4 18.09 -19.32 3.90
C ARG A 4 17.15 -18.98 5.05
N THR A 5 16.88 -17.70 5.28
CA THR A 5 15.90 -17.25 6.27
C THR A 5 14.49 -17.71 5.90
N PHE A 6 14.15 -17.68 4.61
CA PHE A 6 12.86 -18.12 4.09
C PHE A 6 12.62 -19.63 4.29
N ILE A 7 13.58 -20.46 3.91
CA ILE A 7 13.54 -21.91 4.14
C ILE A 7 13.42 -22.23 5.63
N SER A 8 14.13 -21.48 6.48
CA SER A 8 14.09 -21.67 7.94
C SER A 8 12.71 -21.33 8.52
N ILE A 9 12.05 -20.26 8.04
CA ILE A 9 10.70 -19.87 8.49
C ILE A 9 9.65 -20.90 8.06
N ILE A 10 9.74 -21.42 6.83
CA ILE A 10 8.83 -22.47 6.33
C ILE A 10 8.99 -23.74 7.16
N LEU A 11 10.22 -24.19 7.39
CA LEU A 11 10.49 -25.40 8.19
C LEU A 11 9.97 -25.28 9.62
N PHE A 12 10.19 -24.12 10.25
CA PHE A 12 9.72 -23.86 11.61
C PHE A 12 8.19 -23.87 11.70
N ASN A 13 7.50 -23.20 10.77
CA ASN A 13 6.04 -23.14 10.74
C ASN A 13 5.41 -24.51 10.45
N THR A 14 5.98 -25.26 9.51
CA THR A 14 5.56 -26.64 9.19
C THR A 14 5.69 -27.56 10.40
N THR A 15 6.76 -27.41 11.18
CA THR A 15 7.00 -28.22 12.38
C THR A 15 5.99 -27.92 13.48
N ILE A 16 5.68 -26.64 13.74
CA ILE A 16 4.68 -26.23 14.75
C ILE A 16 3.30 -26.77 14.39
N PHE A 17 2.89 -26.63 13.13
CA PHE A 17 1.58 -27.12 12.68
C PHE A 17 1.48 -28.65 12.72
N ALA A 18 2.55 -29.37 12.37
CA ALA A 18 2.59 -30.82 12.48
C ALA A 18 2.44 -31.30 13.93
N LEU A 19 3.10 -30.63 14.88
CA LEU A 19 2.95 -30.91 16.31
C LEU A 19 1.53 -30.60 16.81
N PHE A 20 0.94 -29.48 16.38
CA PHE A 20 -0.43 -29.10 16.75
C PHE A 20 -1.46 -30.12 16.24
N TYR A 21 -1.31 -30.59 14.99
CA TYR A 21 -2.12 -31.65 14.42
C TYR A 21 -1.98 -32.98 15.20
N LEU A 22 -0.76 -33.35 15.56
CA LEU A 22 -0.47 -34.56 16.33
C LEU A 22 -1.12 -34.50 17.73
N ILE A 23 -1.07 -33.34 18.40
CA ILE A 23 -1.72 -33.14 19.70
C ILE A 23 -3.25 -33.26 19.58
N ILE A 24 -3.85 -32.60 18.59
CA ILE A 24 -5.30 -32.63 18.34
C ILE A 24 -5.81 -34.04 18.04
N THR A 25 -5.07 -34.81 17.23
CA THR A 25 -5.46 -36.19 16.86
C THR A 25 -5.37 -37.15 18.05
N ILE A 26 -4.37 -36.99 18.93
CA ILE A 26 -4.26 -37.76 20.17
C ILE A 26 -5.43 -37.46 21.13
N ILE A 27 -5.80 -36.19 21.28
CA ILE A 27 -6.85 -35.77 22.23
C ILE A 27 -8.25 -36.24 21.79
N LEU A 28 -8.58 -36.13 20.50
CA LEU A 28 -9.94 -36.37 20.00
C LEU A 28 -10.22 -37.83 19.61
N ARG A 29 -9.19 -38.71 19.61
CA ARG A 29 -9.26 -40.14 19.23
C ARG A 29 -10.10 -40.40 17.97
N ASN A 30 -10.03 -39.49 17.01
CA ASN A 30 -10.80 -39.53 15.77
C ASN A 30 -9.85 -39.34 14.60
N THR A 31 -9.84 -40.29 13.65
CA THR A 31 -8.91 -40.32 12.51
C THR A 31 -9.39 -39.50 11.30
N LEU A 32 -10.63 -38.98 11.33
CA LEU A 32 -11.29 -38.38 10.18
C LEU A 32 -11.23 -36.84 10.16
N LEU A 33 -10.06 -36.26 10.39
CA LEU A 33 -9.84 -34.81 10.34
C LEU A 33 -8.81 -34.46 9.27
N LEU A 34 -9.17 -34.62 7.99
CA LEU A 34 -8.37 -34.19 6.84
C LEU A 34 -8.45 -32.68 6.59
N LEU A 35 -9.54 -32.03 7.00
CA LEU A 35 -9.78 -30.59 6.87
C LEU A 35 -8.70 -29.70 7.53
N PRO A 36 -8.30 -29.91 8.80
CA PRO A 36 -7.25 -29.09 9.43
C PRO A 36 -5.86 -29.29 8.80
N LEU A 37 -5.58 -30.47 8.21
CA LEU A 37 -4.34 -30.72 7.48
C LEU A 37 -4.29 -29.86 6.19
N ILE A 38 -5.40 -29.79 5.45
CA ILE A 38 -5.51 -28.97 4.24
C ILE A 38 -5.41 -27.49 4.59
N VAL A 39 -6.10 -27.02 5.63
CA VAL A 39 -6.02 -25.62 6.10
C VAL A 39 -4.60 -25.27 6.55
N SER A 40 -3.91 -26.19 7.21
CA SER A 40 -2.52 -26.02 7.65
C SER A 40 -1.54 -25.95 6.48
N ILE A 41 -1.66 -26.85 5.49
CA ILE A 41 -0.82 -26.83 4.28
C ILE A 41 -1.04 -25.52 3.52
N VAL A 42 -2.31 -25.10 3.34
CA VAL A 42 -2.61 -23.81 2.69
C VAL A 42 -2.02 -22.65 3.48
N ALA A 43 -2.16 -22.62 4.80
CA ALA A 43 -1.62 -21.53 5.63
C ALA A 43 -0.08 -21.45 5.56
N VAL A 44 0.63 -22.59 5.56
CA VAL A 44 2.10 -22.66 5.49
C VAL A 44 2.64 -22.12 4.16
N TRP A 45 1.93 -22.34 3.06
CA TRP A 45 2.35 -21.85 1.73
C TRP A 45 1.91 -20.42 1.44
N LEU A 46 0.76 -20.00 1.97
CA LEU A 46 0.13 -18.73 1.61
C LEU A 46 0.62 -17.56 2.49
N VAL A 47 0.90 -17.80 3.78
CA VAL A 47 1.38 -16.75 4.71
C VAL A 47 2.77 -16.20 4.34
N PRO A 48 3.78 -17.02 3.98
CA PRO A 48 5.10 -16.51 3.61
C PRO A 48 5.09 -15.79 2.26
N TYR A 49 4.27 -16.26 1.31
CA TYR A 49 4.10 -15.62 0.01
C TYR A 49 3.51 -14.22 0.17
N LEU A 50 2.42 -14.09 0.95
CA LEU A 50 1.83 -12.79 1.25
C LEU A 50 2.79 -11.86 2.00
N TYR A 51 3.59 -12.37 2.94
CA TYR A 51 4.55 -11.55 3.69
C TYR A 51 5.67 -10.99 2.81
N LEU A 52 6.21 -11.79 1.88
CA LEU A 52 7.25 -11.33 0.95
C LEU A 52 6.72 -10.32 -0.07
N ASP A 53 5.54 -10.57 -0.63
CA ASP A 53 4.87 -9.62 -1.50
C ASP A 53 4.60 -8.31 -0.77
N HIS A 54 4.19 -8.37 0.50
CA HIS A 54 3.96 -7.17 1.31
C HIS A 54 5.24 -6.38 1.57
N LYS A 55 6.38 -7.06 1.79
CA LYS A 55 7.66 -6.41 2.07
C LYS A 55 8.31 -5.82 0.82
N ARG A 56 8.18 -6.48 -0.34
CA ARG A 56 8.64 -5.94 -1.64
C ARG A 56 7.80 -4.74 -2.07
N ARG A 57 6.48 -4.88 -2.05
CA ARG A 57 5.55 -3.76 -2.33
C ARG A 57 5.74 -2.59 -1.36
N SER A 58 6.13 -2.86 -0.12
CA SER A 58 6.42 -1.81 0.85
C SER A 58 7.71 -1.03 0.56
N LYS A 59 8.71 -1.65 -0.08
CA LYS A 59 9.93 -0.96 -0.50
C LYS A 59 9.68 -0.12 -1.74
N GLU A 60 9.08 -0.73 -2.76
CA GLU A 60 8.66 -0.07 -4.00
C GLU A 60 7.78 1.15 -3.70
N ALA A 61 6.70 0.99 -2.92
CA ALA A 61 5.83 2.09 -2.55
C ALA A 61 6.55 3.19 -1.74
N ALA A 62 7.52 2.84 -0.90
CA ALA A 62 8.31 3.82 -0.17
C ALA A 62 9.22 4.64 -1.10
N ILE A 63 9.80 3.98 -2.12
CA ILE A 63 10.60 4.66 -3.16
C ILE A 63 9.71 5.59 -3.98
N GLU A 64 8.61 5.07 -4.52
CA GLU A 64 7.71 5.83 -5.39
C GLU A 64 7.09 7.04 -4.70
N ARG A 65 6.76 6.92 -3.40
CA ARG A 65 6.19 8.02 -2.62
C ARG A 65 7.17 9.19 -2.48
N ASN A 66 8.45 8.90 -2.30
CA ASN A 66 9.47 9.91 -2.06
C ASN A 66 10.05 10.48 -3.36
N LEU A 67 9.98 9.74 -4.47
CA LEU A 67 10.62 10.10 -5.73
C LEU A 67 10.24 11.50 -6.27
N PRO A 68 8.96 11.94 -6.28
CA PRO A 68 8.62 13.29 -6.74
C PRO A 68 9.33 14.39 -5.95
N PHE A 69 9.48 14.21 -4.64
CA PHE A 69 10.15 15.17 -3.77
C PHE A 69 11.66 15.15 -3.98
N ILE A 70 12.24 13.98 -4.23
CA ILE A 70 13.65 13.83 -4.60
C ILE A 70 13.93 14.56 -5.91
N ILE A 71 13.12 14.37 -6.95
CA ILE A 71 13.33 15.02 -8.25
C ILE A 71 13.26 16.55 -8.11
N VAL A 72 12.31 17.08 -7.32
CA VAL A 72 12.25 18.53 -7.01
C VAL A 72 13.51 19.00 -6.27
N HIS A 73 14.00 18.21 -5.31
CA HIS A 73 15.22 18.55 -4.58
C HIS A 73 16.44 18.53 -5.52
N MET A 74 16.56 17.51 -6.38
CA MET A 74 17.59 17.45 -7.41
C MET A 74 17.55 18.65 -8.35
N ALA A 75 16.36 19.08 -8.80
CA ALA A 75 16.19 20.26 -9.63
C ALA A 75 16.65 21.53 -8.90
N SER A 76 16.26 21.71 -7.63
CA SER A 76 16.72 22.84 -6.80
C SER A 76 18.24 22.87 -6.65
N LEU A 77 18.87 21.71 -6.45
CA LEU A 77 20.33 21.59 -6.35
C LEU A 77 21.00 21.88 -7.71
N ALA A 78 20.44 21.42 -8.82
CA ALA A 78 20.93 21.74 -10.16
C ALA A 78 20.82 23.24 -10.49
N SER A 79 19.73 23.90 -10.09
CA SER A 79 19.56 25.34 -10.26
C SER A 79 20.59 26.15 -9.45
N SER A 80 21.12 25.59 -8.36
CA SER A 80 22.21 26.18 -7.56
C SER A 80 23.61 26.02 -8.20
N GLY A 81 23.72 25.29 -9.30
CA GLY A 81 24.96 25.10 -10.06
C GLY A 81 25.77 23.87 -9.67
N LEU A 82 25.23 23.00 -8.80
CA LEU A 82 25.88 21.73 -8.46
C LEU A 82 25.90 20.77 -9.65
N ASN A 83 26.95 19.97 -9.74
CA ASN A 83 27.06 18.94 -10.78
C ASN A 83 26.23 17.69 -10.40
N LEU A 84 25.93 16.85 -11.39
CA LEU A 84 25.07 15.68 -11.18
C LEU A 84 25.61 14.71 -10.11
N LYS A 85 26.92 14.50 -10.02
CA LYS A 85 27.52 13.63 -9.00
C LYS A 85 27.28 14.18 -7.59
N GLU A 86 27.45 15.49 -7.39
CA GLU A 86 27.19 16.16 -6.11
C GLU A 86 25.71 16.08 -5.73
N ILE A 87 24.81 16.30 -6.70
CA ILE A 87 23.37 16.20 -6.51
C ILE A 87 22.99 14.78 -6.03
N ILE A 88 23.42 13.75 -6.76
CA ILE A 88 23.14 12.35 -6.40
C ILE A 88 23.67 12.03 -5.00
N LYS A 89 24.86 12.53 -4.65
CA LYS A 89 25.46 12.33 -3.33
C LYS A 89 24.62 12.95 -2.21
N ILE A 90 24.13 14.17 -2.39
CA ILE A 90 23.27 14.83 -1.40
C ILE A 90 21.97 14.04 -1.20
N ILE A 91 21.38 13.53 -2.28
CA ILE A 91 20.17 12.70 -2.19
C ILE A 91 20.45 11.37 -1.47
N ALA A 92 21.59 10.74 -1.75
CA ALA A 92 22.03 9.51 -1.08
C ALA A 92 22.21 9.72 0.44
N ASP A 93 22.80 10.86 0.84
CA ASP A 93 23.04 11.20 2.25
C ASP A 93 21.76 11.66 2.99
N THR A 94 20.64 11.88 2.28
CA THR A 94 19.39 12.36 2.88
C THR A 94 18.57 11.18 3.44
N GLU A 95 18.72 10.91 4.74
CA GLU A 95 18.04 9.80 5.44
C GLU A 95 16.50 9.87 5.38
N GLU A 96 15.92 11.07 5.26
CA GLU A 96 14.47 11.28 5.21
C GLU A 96 13.79 10.56 4.02
N TYR A 97 14.55 10.30 2.95
CA TYR A 97 14.05 9.58 1.78
C TYR A 97 14.06 8.05 1.93
N GLY A 98 14.63 7.52 3.03
CA GLY A 98 14.48 6.13 3.45
C GLY A 98 15.02 5.10 2.46
N GLU A 99 14.15 4.28 1.87
CA GLU A 99 14.57 3.27 0.89
C GLU A 99 14.97 3.89 -0.47
N ALA A 100 14.46 5.09 -0.79
CA ALA A 100 14.84 5.77 -2.03
C ALA A 100 16.29 6.27 -1.98
N SER A 101 16.74 6.87 -0.87
CA SER A 101 18.13 7.33 -0.73
C SER A 101 19.13 6.18 -0.86
N LYS A 102 18.79 4.97 -0.39
CA LYS A 102 19.61 3.76 -0.58
C LYS A 102 19.81 3.39 -2.05
N GLU A 103 18.84 3.63 -2.92
CA GLU A 103 19.02 3.39 -4.36
C GLU A 103 20.01 4.41 -4.97
N PHE A 104 19.96 5.67 -4.53
CA PHE A 104 20.96 6.68 -4.93
C PHE A 104 22.34 6.44 -4.30
N GLU A 105 22.41 5.90 -3.09
CA GLU A 105 23.65 5.46 -2.42
C GLU A 105 24.39 4.42 -3.26
N LYS A 106 23.67 3.41 -3.79
CA LYS A 106 24.26 2.43 -4.71
C LYS A 106 24.90 3.08 -5.95
N ILE A 107 24.31 4.15 -6.48
CA ILE A 107 24.88 4.88 -7.63
C ILE A 107 26.23 5.47 -7.22
N ILE A 108 26.33 6.09 -6.04
CA ILE A 108 27.58 6.65 -5.52
C ILE A 108 28.61 5.56 -5.26
N ASP A 109 28.21 4.44 -4.65
CA ASP A 109 29.09 3.29 -4.41
C ASP A 109 29.68 2.76 -5.73
N TYR A 110 28.86 2.63 -6.77
CA TYR A 110 29.32 2.22 -8.10
C TYR A 110 30.30 3.24 -8.71
N ILE A 111 30.04 4.53 -8.56
CA ILE A 111 30.97 5.57 -9.03
C ILE A 111 32.29 5.50 -8.24
N ASP A 112 32.24 5.28 -6.93
CA ASP A 112 33.43 5.27 -6.07
C ASP A 112 34.31 4.03 -6.28
N ILE A 113 33.75 2.91 -6.75
CA ILE A 113 34.53 1.75 -7.24
C ILE A 113 35.06 1.94 -8.67
N GLY A 114 34.79 3.07 -9.32
CA GLY A 114 35.39 3.48 -10.58
C GLY A 114 34.50 3.35 -11.83
N LEU A 115 33.20 3.08 -11.70
CA LEU A 115 32.28 3.13 -12.84
C LEU A 115 32.04 4.57 -13.28
N SER A 116 31.72 4.75 -14.56
CA SER A 116 31.23 6.04 -15.05
C SER A 116 29.85 6.35 -14.44
N ILE A 117 29.51 7.63 -14.33
CA ILE A 117 28.19 8.05 -13.82
C ILE A 117 27.07 7.40 -14.64
N SER A 118 27.22 7.35 -15.98
CA SER A 118 26.25 6.71 -16.86
C SER A 118 26.13 5.19 -16.60
N ASP A 119 27.25 4.49 -16.42
CA ASP A 119 27.20 3.05 -16.15
C ASP A 119 26.61 2.74 -14.77
N ALA A 120 26.93 3.55 -13.77
CA ALA A 120 26.40 3.41 -12.41
C ALA A 120 24.87 3.64 -12.37
N ILE A 121 24.38 4.70 -13.02
CA ILE A 121 22.94 4.96 -13.13
C ILE A 121 22.25 3.81 -13.88
N LYS A 122 22.86 3.30 -14.96
CA LYS A 122 22.30 2.19 -15.74
C LYS A 122 22.15 0.91 -14.92
N LEU A 123 23.18 0.55 -14.15
CA LEU A 123 23.12 -0.63 -13.27
C LEU A 123 21.99 -0.52 -12.25
N VAL A 124 21.87 0.63 -11.59
CA VAL A 124 20.79 0.84 -10.60
C VAL A 124 19.40 0.86 -11.26
N ALA A 125 19.27 1.42 -12.46
CA ALA A 125 18.02 1.37 -13.23
C ALA A 125 17.61 -0.07 -13.61
N GLU A 126 18.57 -0.95 -13.88
CA GLU A 126 18.31 -2.37 -14.18
C GLU A 126 18.00 -3.19 -12.91
N GLU A 127 18.52 -2.78 -11.74
CA GLU A 127 18.38 -3.51 -10.46
C GLU A 127 17.18 -3.07 -9.60
N THR A 128 16.67 -1.85 -9.79
CA THR A 128 15.60 -1.29 -8.93
C THR A 128 14.26 -2.03 -9.10
N ASP A 129 13.59 -2.29 -7.97
CA ASP A 129 12.24 -2.87 -7.95
C ASP A 129 11.14 -1.82 -8.29
N SER A 130 11.47 -0.51 -8.33
CA SER A 130 10.52 0.57 -8.63
C SER A 130 10.53 0.96 -10.10
N GLN A 131 9.40 0.76 -10.77
CA GLN A 131 9.22 1.14 -12.17
C GLN A 131 9.37 2.66 -12.37
N TYR A 132 8.81 3.47 -11.47
CA TYR A 132 8.90 4.93 -11.58
C TYR A 132 10.33 5.44 -11.41
N LEU A 133 11.11 4.88 -10.49
CA LEU A 133 12.54 5.22 -10.36
C LEU A 133 13.33 4.79 -11.58
N LYS A 134 13.07 3.58 -12.10
CA LYS A 134 13.70 3.08 -13.31
C LYS A 134 13.50 4.03 -14.49
N GLU A 135 12.26 4.41 -14.76
CA GLU A 135 11.92 5.34 -15.85
C GLU A 135 12.65 6.68 -15.69
N PHE A 136 12.68 7.24 -14.49
CA PHE A 136 13.41 8.48 -14.22
C PHE A 136 14.92 8.35 -14.47
N LEU A 137 15.55 7.26 -14.03
CA LEU A 137 16.99 7.03 -14.24
C LEU A 137 17.32 6.77 -15.73
N GLU A 138 16.45 6.08 -16.46
CA GLU A 138 16.58 5.89 -17.91
C GLU A 138 16.47 7.21 -18.67
N GLU A 139 15.50 8.07 -18.29
CA GLU A 139 15.38 9.42 -18.85
C GLU A 139 16.60 10.29 -18.54
N LEU A 140 17.14 10.21 -17.31
CA LEU A 140 18.36 10.91 -16.91
C LEU A 140 19.58 10.46 -17.74
N LEU A 141 19.69 9.17 -18.05
CA LEU A 141 20.72 8.63 -18.95
C LEU A 141 20.58 9.16 -20.37
N LEU A 142 19.35 9.23 -20.88
CA LEU A 142 19.08 9.78 -22.21
C LEU A 142 19.46 11.27 -22.27
N ALA A 143 19.17 12.04 -21.22
CA ALA A 143 19.57 13.44 -21.11
C ALA A 143 21.10 13.59 -21.10
N LEU A 144 21.80 12.74 -20.33
CA LEU A 144 23.27 12.70 -20.29
C LEU A 144 23.89 12.39 -21.66
N HIS A 145 23.39 11.36 -22.36
CA HIS A 145 23.94 10.96 -23.66
C HIS A 145 23.64 11.96 -24.77
N SER A 146 22.48 12.62 -24.71
CA SER A 146 22.08 13.65 -25.66
C SER A 146 22.80 14.99 -25.44
N GLY A 147 23.59 15.12 -24.36
CA GLY A 147 24.25 16.37 -23.97
C GLY A 147 23.25 17.46 -23.56
N GLN A 148 22.04 17.08 -23.14
CA GLN A 148 21.03 18.00 -22.64
C GLN A 148 21.50 18.63 -21.33
N SER A 149 21.11 19.88 -21.09
CA SER A 149 21.31 20.53 -19.79
C SER A 149 20.61 19.72 -18.69
N ILE A 150 21.39 19.16 -17.76
CA ILE A 150 20.87 18.39 -16.62
C ILE A 150 19.95 19.25 -15.75
N ARG A 151 20.23 20.55 -15.66
CA ARG A 151 19.36 21.49 -14.96
C ARG A 151 17.99 21.57 -15.62
N GLU A 152 17.94 21.81 -16.93
CA GLU A 152 16.67 21.91 -17.65
C GLU A 152 15.90 20.59 -17.61
N PHE A 153 16.60 19.46 -17.75
CA PHE A 153 16.01 18.13 -17.57
C PHE A 153 15.34 17.99 -16.20
N LEU A 154 16.08 18.24 -15.12
CA LEU A 154 15.57 18.07 -13.75
C LEU A 154 14.43 19.05 -13.44
N GLU A 155 14.46 20.29 -13.95
CA GLU A 155 13.38 21.26 -13.80
C GLU A 155 12.08 20.74 -14.46
N VAL A 156 12.15 20.21 -15.68
CA VAL A 156 11.00 19.62 -16.39
C VAL A 156 10.50 18.35 -15.69
N SER A 157 11.41 17.45 -15.30
CA SER A 157 11.06 16.22 -14.59
C SER A 157 10.41 16.53 -13.23
N ALA A 158 10.87 17.57 -12.52
CA ALA A 158 10.28 17.99 -11.25
C ALA A 158 8.85 18.50 -11.42
N GLU A 159 8.59 19.31 -12.44
CA GLU A 159 7.24 19.78 -12.75
C GLU A 159 6.31 18.61 -13.09
N SER A 160 6.75 17.71 -13.97
CA SER A 160 6.00 16.51 -14.35
C SER A 160 5.71 15.62 -13.14
N ALA A 161 6.71 15.36 -12.30
CA ALA A 161 6.58 14.53 -11.10
C ALA A 161 5.55 15.10 -10.10
N ILE A 162 5.55 16.41 -9.89
CA ILE A 162 4.60 17.08 -8.99
C ILE A 162 3.19 17.10 -9.58
N ILE A 163 3.04 17.30 -10.89
CA ILE A 163 1.73 17.21 -11.56
C ILE A 163 1.17 15.79 -11.40
N HIS A 164 1.99 14.77 -11.65
CA HIS A 164 1.59 13.38 -11.47
C HIS A 164 1.21 13.09 -10.01
N TYR A 165 2.03 13.50 -9.04
CA TYR A 165 1.75 13.35 -7.62
C TYR A 165 0.44 14.03 -7.19
N LYS A 166 0.19 15.27 -7.64
CA LYS A 166 -1.06 15.99 -7.37
C LYS A 166 -2.26 15.27 -7.98
N SER A 167 -2.16 14.81 -9.23
CA SER A 167 -3.24 14.06 -9.89
C SER A 167 -3.60 12.78 -9.12
N GLN A 168 -2.60 12.04 -8.64
CA GLN A 168 -2.83 10.83 -7.84
C GLN A 168 -3.50 11.15 -6.50
N ASN A 169 -3.09 12.23 -5.84
CA ASN A 169 -3.74 12.70 -4.61
C ASN A 169 -5.17 13.19 -4.85
N GLU A 170 -5.44 13.89 -5.94
CA GLU A 170 -6.79 14.31 -6.31
C GLU A 170 -7.71 13.12 -6.55
N LYS A 171 -7.23 12.09 -7.28
CA LYS A 171 -7.98 10.83 -7.45
C LYS A 171 -8.28 10.16 -6.11
N PHE A 172 -7.32 10.16 -5.18
CA PHE A 172 -7.51 9.62 -3.83
C PHE A 172 -8.55 10.41 -3.03
N ILE A 173 -8.46 11.74 -3.03
CA ILE A 173 -9.45 12.62 -2.37
C ILE A 173 -10.83 12.45 -3.00
N GLN A 174 -10.91 12.32 -4.33
CA GLN A 174 -12.16 12.11 -5.03
C GLN A 174 -12.78 10.76 -4.67
N ALA A 175 -11.98 9.70 -4.59
CA ALA A 175 -12.44 8.40 -4.09
C ALA A 175 -12.99 8.54 -2.66
N LEU A 176 -12.25 9.18 -1.75
CA LEU A 176 -12.71 9.44 -0.38
C LEU A 176 -14.02 10.23 -0.33
N LYS A 177 -14.19 11.23 -1.21
CA LYS A 177 -15.43 12.00 -1.33
C LYS A 177 -16.59 11.12 -1.78
N THR A 178 -16.42 10.36 -2.86
CA THR A 178 -17.46 9.43 -3.35
C THR A 178 -17.87 8.44 -2.26
N PHE A 179 -16.91 7.92 -1.48
CA PHE A 179 -17.22 7.07 -0.34
C PHE A 179 -17.94 7.81 0.79
N SER A 180 -17.55 9.05 1.09
CA SER A 180 -18.21 9.89 2.10
C SER A 180 -19.67 10.16 1.72
N ASP A 181 -19.94 10.42 0.44
CA ASP A 181 -21.29 10.63 -0.07
C ASP A 181 -22.16 9.36 0.08
N ILE A 182 -21.59 8.18 -0.24
CA ILE A 182 -22.26 6.88 -0.02
C ILE A 182 -22.51 6.64 1.47
N TYR A 183 -21.55 6.95 2.33
CA TYR A 183 -21.67 6.82 3.78
C TYR A 183 -22.82 7.68 4.32
N VAL A 184 -22.87 8.96 3.98
CA VAL A 184 -23.97 9.85 4.42
C VAL A 184 -25.31 9.31 3.90
N GLY A 185 -25.37 8.85 2.64
CA GLY A 185 -26.57 8.27 2.06
C GLY A 185 -27.11 7.04 2.80
N ILE A 186 -26.25 6.07 3.11
CA ILE A 186 -26.67 4.80 3.71
C ILE A 186 -26.78 4.89 5.24
N VAL A 187 -25.86 5.60 5.90
CA VAL A 187 -25.75 5.59 7.36
C VAL A 187 -26.63 6.65 8.01
N VAL A 188 -26.79 7.80 7.36
CA VAL A 188 -27.56 8.92 7.91
C VAL A 188 -28.91 9.03 7.22
N THR A 189 -28.93 9.17 5.90
CA THR A 189 -30.16 9.45 5.15
C THR A 189 -31.12 8.27 5.14
N ALA A 190 -30.65 7.03 4.88
CA ALA A 190 -31.54 5.88 4.81
C ALA A 190 -32.26 5.56 6.14
N PRO A 191 -31.61 5.59 7.33
CA PRO A 191 -32.31 5.41 8.59
C PRO A 191 -33.29 6.53 8.89
N ILE A 192 -32.99 7.78 8.53
CA ILE A 192 -33.94 8.90 8.72
C ILE A 192 -35.19 8.69 7.86
N ILE A 193 -35.04 8.32 6.59
CA ILE A 193 -36.18 8.00 5.71
C ILE A 193 -36.95 6.80 6.25
N LEU A 194 -36.25 5.76 6.70
CA LEU A 194 -36.90 4.58 7.26
C LEU A 194 -37.71 4.92 8.52
N ILE A 195 -37.12 5.68 9.45
CA ILE A 195 -37.79 6.14 10.67
C ILE A 195 -38.99 7.01 10.34
N SER A 196 -38.87 7.94 9.38
CA SER A 196 -39.98 8.82 9.01
C SER A 196 -41.14 8.05 8.38
N VAL A 197 -40.87 7.07 7.50
CA VAL A 197 -41.89 6.16 6.96
C VAL A 197 -42.54 5.35 8.08
N ILE A 198 -41.75 4.81 9.01
CA ILE A 198 -42.27 4.06 10.17
C ILE A 198 -43.20 4.94 11.02
N ILE A 199 -42.81 6.19 11.30
CA ILE A 199 -43.66 7.14 12.07
C ILE A 199 -45.00 7.36 11.36
N VAL A 200 -45.00 7.58 10.05
CA VAL A 200 -46.26 7.71 9.29
C VAL A 200 -47.08 6.43 9.37
N LEU A 201 -46.47 5.25 9.27
CA LEU A 201 -47.17 3.97 9.38
C LEU A 201 -47.73 3.72 10.78
N THR A 202 -47.06 4.14 11.85
CA THR A 202 -47.61 4.05 13.22
C THR A 202 -48.89 4.85 13.41
N SER A 203 -49.09 5.91 12.63
CA SER A 203 -50.33 6.69 12.65
C SER A 203 -51.49 5.99 11.94
N LEU A 204 -51.22 4.98 11.09
CA LEU A 204 -52.22 4.31 10.26
C LEU A 204 -52.50 2.87 10.71
N ALA A 205 -51.53 2.21 11.33
CA ALA A 205 -51.63 0.84 11.80
C ALA A 205 -50.82 0.65 13.10
N GLU A 206 -51.30 -0.19 14.01
CA GLU A 206 -50.55 -0.54 15.23
C GLU A 206 -49.50 -1.64 14.98
N LYS A 207 -49.67 -2.41 13.90
CA LYS A 207 -48.82 -3.55 13.55
C LYS A 207 -48.47 -3.53 12.07
N VAL A 208 -47.22 -3.85 11.76
CA VAL A 208 -46.71 -4.03 10.39
C VAL A 208 -46.10 -5.44 10.33
N PHE A 209 -46.47 -6.24 9.33
CA PHE A 209 -46.11 -7.67 9.22
C PHE A 209 -46.46 -8.52 10.47
N GLY A 210 -47.51 -8.16 11.22
CA GLY A 210 -47.93 -8.88 12.43
C GLY A 210 -47.11 -8.58 13.68
N LEU A 211 -46.05 -7.77 13.59
CA LEU A 211 -45.23 -7.34 14.72
C LEU A 211 -45.64 -5.92 15.18
N PRO A 212 -45.54 -5.61 16.49
CA PRO A 212 -45.70 -4.25 16.99
C PRO A 212 -44.65 -3.35 16.36
N ILE A 213 -45.07 -2.19 15.85
CA ILE A 213 -44.13 -1.25 15.21
C ILE A 213 -42.99 -0.79 16.15
N PRO A 214 -43.22 -0.55 17.46
CA PRO A 214 -42.12 -0.20 18.37
C PRO A 214 -41.02 -1.27 18.45
N LEU A 215 -41.37 -2.55 18.32
CA LEU A 215 -40.42 -3.66 18.32
C LEU A 215 -39.59 -3.70 17.03
N LEU A 216 -40.22 -3.43 15.88
CA LEU A 216 -39.52 -3.33 14.59
C LEU A 216 -38.53 -2.16 14.59
N THR A 217 -38.91 -1.00 15.12
CA THR A 217 -38.02 0.16 15.24
C THR A 217 -36.80 -0.14 16.12
N LEU A 218 -37.00 -0.82 17.25
CA LEU A 218 -35.93 -1.20 18.16
C LEU A 218 -34.92 -2.15 17.48
N LEU A 219 -35.42 -3.19 16.80
CA LEU A 219 -34.56 -4.15 16.09
C LEU A 219 -33.78 -3.49 14.95
N MET A 220 -34.41 -2.61 14.17
CA MET A 220 -33.72 -1.90 13.08
C MET A 220 -32.59 -1.00 13.61
N VAL A 221 -32.85 -0.19 14.64
CA VAL A 221 -31.82 0.72 15.20
C VAL A 221 -30.68 -0.05 15.84
N TYR A 222 -30.97 -1.11 16.62
CA TYR A 222 -29.93 -1.86 17.34
C TYR A 222 -29.21 -2.91 16.50
N VAL A 223 -29.69 -3.27 15.31
CA VAL A 223 -29.02 -4.23 14.42
C VAL A 223 -28.40 -3.55 13.21
N ILE A 224 -29.13 -2.66 12.51
CA ILE A 224 -28.63 -2.05 11.27
C ILE A 224 -27.51 -1.04 11.56
N VAL A 225 -27.69 -0.17 12.57
CA VAL A 225 -26.70 0.89 12.86
C VAL A 225 -25.34 0.30 13.27
N PRO A 226 -25.26 -0.72 14.16
CA PRO A 226 -23.98 -1.33 14.50
C PRO A 226 -23.33 -2.09 13.34
N VAL A 227 -24.12 -2.82 12.53
CA VAL A 227 -23.60 -3.56 11.36
C VAL A 227 -22.98 -2.59 10.34
N ILE A 228 -23.65 -1.47 10.09
CA ILE A 228 -23.14 -0.41 9.21
C ILE A 228 -21.83 0.16 9.77
N ASN A 229 -21.78 0.53 11.05
CA ASN A 229 -20.55 1.05 11.67
C ASN A 229 -19.39 0.05 11.64
N LEU A 230 -19.67 -1.23 11.90
CA LEU A 230 -18.64 -2.29 11.86
C LEU A 230 -18.10 -2.49 10.44
N SER A 231 -18.98 -2.47 9.43
CA SER A 231 -18.58 -2.60 8.03
C SER A 231 -17.67 -1.44 7.58
N MET A 232 -17.91 -0.24 8.10
CA MET A 232 -17.15 0.97 7.79
C MET A 232 -15.75 0.94 8.44
N LEU A 233 -15.66 0.47 9.69
CA LEU A 233 -14.38 0.33 10.37
C LEU A 233 -13.45 -0.68 9.66
N ILE A 234 -14.02 -1.79 9.17
CA ILE A 234 -13.29 -2.77 8.35
C ILE A 234 -12.86 -2.15 7.02
N PHE A 235 -13.68 -1.28 6.43
CA PHE A 235 -13.38 -0.67 5.13
C PHE A 235 -12.29 0.40 5.20
N ILE A 236 -12.31 1.29 6.20
CA ILE A 236 -11.24 2.27 6.43
C ILE A 236 -9.88 1.57 6.56
N SER A 237 -9.84 0.46 7.29
CA SER A 237 -8.61 -0.32 7.46
C SER A 237 -8.03 -0.88 6.15
N LYS A 238 -8.84 -0.96 5.09
CA LYS A 238 -8.42 -1.43 3.75
C LYS A 238 -8.08 -0.32 2.78
N LEU A 239 -8.62 0.88 2.95
CA LEU A 239 -8.38 2.03 2.06
C LEU A 239 -7.20 2.90 2.47
N GLN A 240 -6.70 2.76 3.70
CA GLN A 240 -5.55 3.50 4.17
C GLN A 240 -4.34 3.12 3.29
N PRO A 241 -3.80 4.04 2.47
CA PRO A 241 -2.60 3.76 1.70
C PRO A 241 -1.47 3.48 2.71
N LYS A 242 -0.71 2.40 2.48
CA LYS A 242 0.51 2.12 3.24
C LYS A 242 1.66 2.98 2.72
#